data_AF-A0A371FL86-F1
#
_entry.id   AF-A0A371FL86-F1
#
_cell.length_a   1.000
_cell.length_b   1.000
_cell.length_c   1.000
_cell.angle_alpha   90.00
_cell.angle_beta   90.00
_cell.angle_gamma   90.00
#
_symmetry.space_group_name_H-M   'P 1'
#
loop_
_entity.id
_entity.type
_entity.pdbx_description
1 polymer ?
#
loop_
_entity_poly.entity_id
_entity_poly.type
_entity_poly.pdbx_seq_one_letter_code
_entity_poly.pdbx_strand_id
1 'polypeptide(L)'
;MVQTGTYLKKLIHPTGERKDKSCTMITGMPLMNVPGGDDKILTGPRLICDGFPSLVDTPFAEYGIDCAFDTEDDKAFIFSTNLCAYIDYAPGTVNDKILSGPMTIASMFPVFKDTVFENGIDSAYRSTRGKEVYLFRGNKYGRIKYDSKELVGTIRDITDGFPILRGTIFESGIDAAFASHKEGQLYFFKGDTYVRIHYNPGTTDHDYIIDKVKPIVSGWSSLSGILPRKNHGVDSHDEPDHKHSYPDQHVEL
;
A
#
# COMPACT_ATOMS: atom_id res chain seq x y z
N MET A 1 23.29 -10.75 -5.28
CA MET A 1 22.02 -11.46 -5.05
C MET A 1 20.92 -10.42 -5.25
N VAL A 2 20.09 -10.59 -6.28
CA VAL A 2 19.08 -9.61 -6.71
C VAL A 2 17.79 -10.00 -6.01
N GLN A 3 17.20 -9.10 -5.23
CA GLN A 3 15.95 -9.39 -4.54
C GLN A 3 14.86 -8.43 -5.00
N THR A 4 13.80 -9.04 -5.50
CA THR A 4 12.53 -8.44 -5.88
C THR A 4 11.80 -7.98 -4.62
N GLY A 5 11.75 -6.67 -4.39
CA GLY A 5 10.76 -6.12 -3.45
C GLY A 5 9.38 -6.28 -4.09
N THR A 6 8.49 -7.06 -3.47
CA THR A 6 7.08 -7.11 -3.87
C THR A 6 6.40 -5.87 -3.30
N TYR A 7 6.29 -4.80 -4.10
CA TYR A 7 5.70 -3.54 -3.67
C TYR A 7 4.18 -3.57 -3.84
N LEU A 8 3.43 -3.69 -2.75
CA LEU A 8 1.96 -3.78 -2.73
C LEU A 8 1.32 -2.48 -2.18
N LYS A 9 1.29 -1.37 -2.93
CA LYS A 9 0.49 -0.20 -2.52
C LYS A 9 0.02 0.89 -3.52
N LYS A 10 -1.30 1.08 -3.62
CA LYS A 10 -2.04 2.14 -4.37
C LYS A 10 -1.31 3.50 -4.43
N LEU A 11 -1.03 3.99 -5.64
CA LEU A 11 -0.31 5.24 -5.94
C LEU A 11 -1.23 6.28 -6.62
N ILE A 12 -2.40 6.64 -6.05
CA ILE A 12 -3.30 7.64 -6.72
C ILE A 12 -4.30 8.34 -5.76
N HIS A 13 -4.40 9.69 -5.87
CA HIS A 13 -5.51 10.56 -5.42
C HIS A 13 -6.55 10.84 -6.55
N PRO A 14 -7.84 11.06 -6.25
CA PRO A 14 -8.90 11.19 -7.27
C PRO A 14 -8.98 12.60 -7.89
N THR A 15 -9.08 12.68 -9.22
CA THR A 15 -9.72 13.83 -9.90
C THR A 15 -10.57 13.37 -11.10
N GLY A 16 -11.88 13.68 -11.02
CA GLY A 16 -12.79 13.82 -12.16
C GLY A 16 -13.34 12.55 -12.82
N GLU A 17 -14.61 12.61 -13.19
CA GLU A 17 -15.42 11.56 -13.79
C GLU A 17 -14.96 11.16 -15.21
N ARG A 18 -14.73 9.87 -15.43
CA ARG A 18 -15.09 9.15 -16.67
C ARG A 18 -14.85 7.64 -16.54
N LYS A 19 -15.73 6.90 -17.21
CA LYS A 19 -15.98 5.45 -17.14
C LYS A 19 -14.84 4.66 -17.80
N ASP A 20 -14.11 3.87 -17.03
CA ASP A 20 -13.42 2.64 -17.47
C ASP A 20 -13.23 1.72 -16.25
N LYS A 21 -13.70 0.47 -16.38
CA LYS A 21 -13.83 -0.54 -15.31
C LYS A 21 -12.58 -1.42 -15.25
N SER A 22 -11.60 -1.10 -14.40
CA SER A 22 -10.48 -2.01 -14.09
C SER A 22 -9.79 -1.67 -12.76
N CYS A 23 -9.75 -2.61 -11.81
CA CYS A 23 -8.99 -2.48 -10.56
C CYS A 23 -7.55 -2.99 -10.80
N THR A 24 -6.69 -2.14 -11.34
CA THR A 24 -5.31 -2.54 -11.67
C THR A 24 -4.33 -2.06 -10.61
N MET A 25 -3.60 -3.01 -10.02
CA MET A 25 -2.45 -2.67 -9.20
C MET A 25 -1.31 -2.15 -10.07
N ILE A 26 -0.78 -0.99 -9.69
CA ILE A 26 0.62 -0.61 -10.00
C ILE A 26 1.56 -1.35 -9.03
N THR A 27 0.99 -2.21 -8.21
CA THR A 27 1.55 -2.61 -6.93
C THR A 27 1.69 -4.10 -6.83
N GLY A 28 2.50 -4.55 -7.75
CA GLY A 28 3.13 -5.85 -7.80
C GLY A 28 4.19 -5.79 -8.90
N MET A 29 4.69 -4.58 -9.20
CA MET A 29 5.85 -4.40 -10.04
C MET A 29 7.03 -4.49 -9.10
N PRO A 30 7.82 -5.56 -9.11
CA PRO A 30 9.15 -5.43 -8.58
C PRO A 30 9.82 -4.40 -9.49
N LEU A 31 9.95 -3.17 -8.99
CA LEU A 31 10.68 -2.11 -9.65
C LEU A 31 12.13 -2.29 -9.25
N MET A 32 12.96 -2.59 -10.24
CA MET A 32 14.39 -2.50 -10.03
C MET A 32 14.76 -1.03 -10.20
N ASN A 33 15.01 -0.33 -9.09
CA ASN A 33 15.70 0.95 -9.13
C ASN A 33 17.17 0.71 -8.82
N VAL A 34 18.02 0.88 -9.84
CA VAL A 34 19.47 0.89 -9.65
C VAL A 34 19.84 2.32 -9.26
N PRO A 35 20.40 2.57 -8.06
CA PRO A 35 20.83 3.91 -7.69
C PRO A 35 21.84 4.47 -8.69
N GLY A 36 21.42 5.43 -9.52
CA GLY A 36 22.24 6.00 -10.59
C GLY A 36 22.14 5.28 -11.96
N GLY A 37 21.17 4.37 -12.12
CA GLY A 37 20.85 3.69 -13.39
C GLY A 37 19.35 3.75 -13.72
N ASP A 38 18.97 3.12 -14.84
CA ASP A 38 17.59 3.13 -15.33
C ASP A 38 16.68 2.22 -14.48
N ASP A 39 15.50 2.73 -14.12
CA ASP A 39 14.46 1.95 -13.47
C ASP A 39 13.73 1.05 -14.48
N LYS A 40 13.35 -0.17 -14.07
CA LYS A 40 12.65 -1.11 -14.95
C LYS A 40 11.47 -1.76 -14.26
N ILE A 41 10.38 -1.89 -15.02
CA ILE A 41 9.20 -2.69 -14.68
C ILE A 41 9.50 -4.14 -15.02
N LEU A 42 9.57 -5.00 -14.00
CA LEU A 42 9.78 -6.43 -14.19
C LEU A 42 8.47 -7.18 -14.49
N THR A 43 7.36 -6.71 -13.92
CA THR A 43 6.03 -7.27 -14.19
C THR A 43 5.07 -6.13 -14.45
N GLY A 44 4.36 -6.16 -15.58
CA GLY A 44 3.39 -5.13 -15.97
C GLY A 44 2.23 -4.98 -14.97
N PRO A 45 1.45 -3.88 -15.07
CA PRO A 45 0.26 -3.72 -14.24
C PRO A 45 -0.73 -4.83 -14.57
N ARG A 46 -1.21 -5.55 -13.55
CA ARG A 46 -2.22 -6.61 -13.69
C ARG A 46 -3.26 -6.52 -12.58
N LEU A 47 -4.39 -7.20 -12.75
CA LEU A 47 -5.38 -7.31 -11.69
C LEU A 47 -4.77 -8.08 -10.52
N ILE A 48 -5.23 -7.79 -9.31
CA ILE A 48 -4.74 -8.46 -8.09
C ILE A 48 -5.06 -9.94 -8.16
N CYS A 49 -6.29 -10.28 -8.53
CA CYS A 49 -6.75 -11.67 -8.66
C CYS A 49 -5.92 -12.49 -9.68
N ASP A 50 -5.43 -11.87 -10.75
CA ASP A 50 -4.57 -12.55 -11.73
C ASP A 50 -3.17 -12.86 -11.16
N GLY A 51 -2.69 -11.98 -10.27
CA GLY A 51 -1.36 -12.11 -9.68
C GLY A 51 -1.31 -12.87 -8.36
N PHE A 52 -2.43 -12.88 -7.65
CA PHE A 52 -2.57 -13.42 -6.30
C PHE A 52 -3.91 -14.15 -6.19
N PRO A 53 -4.04 -15.38 -6.75
CA PRO A 53 -5.28 -16.14 -6.70
C PRO A 53 -5.88 -16.34 -5.32
N SER A 54 -5.08 -16.32 -4.24
CA SER A 54 -5.62 -16.43 -2.88
C SER A 54 -6.43 -15.22 -2.42
N LEU A 55 -6.33 -14.09 -3.14
CA LEU A 55 -7.05 -12.86 -2.85
C LEU A 55 -8.37 -12.72 -3.65
N VAL A 56 -8.71 -13.69 -4.52
CA VAL A 56 -10.00 -13.72 -5.21
C VAL A 56 -11.15 -13.71 -4.20
N ASP A 57 -12.24 -13.00 -4.54
CA ASP A 57 -13.42 -12.81 -3.67
C ASP A 57 -13.07 -12.21 -2.29
N THR A 58 -12.05 -11.36 -2.25
CA THR A 58 -11.69 -10.57 -1.08
C THR A 58 -11.70 -9.07 -1.39
N PRO A 59 -11.89 -8.22 -0.37
CA PRO A 59 -11.78 -6.77 -0.51
C PRO A 59 -10.44 -6.31 -1.12
N PHE A 60 -9.37 -7.08 -0.90
CA PHE A 60 -8.07 -6.76 -1.45
C PHE A 60 -8.06 -6.85 -2.97
N ALA A 61 -8.72 -7.84 -3.58
CA ALA A 61 -8.79 -7.95 -5.03
C ALA A 61 -9.88 -7.05 -5.66
N GLU A 62 -10.98 -6.83 -4.95
CA GLU A 62 -12.13 -6.05 -5.44
C GLU A 62 -11.92 -4.53 -5.35
N TYR A 63 -11.34 -4.04 -4.26
CA TYR A 63 -11.12 -2.61 -4.02
C TYR A 63 -9.66 -2.18 -4.11
N GLY A 64 -8.76 -3.17 -4.10
CA GLY A 64 -7.33 -2.95 -4.15
C GLY A 64 -6.66 -2.90 -2.78
N ILE A 65 -5.35 -3.05 -2.79
CA ILE A 65 -4.52 -2.91 -1.59
C ILE A 65 -4.11 -1.44 -1.44
N ASP A 66 -4.57 -0.80 -0.37
CA ASP A 66 -4.30 0.60 -0.06
C ASP A 66 -3.18 0.80 0.96
N CYS A 67 -2.72 -0.25 1.65
CA CYS A 67 -1.47 -0.28 2.38
C CYS A 67 -0.85 -1.68 2.43
N ALA A 68 0.48 -1.77 2.52
CA ALA A 68 1.18 -3.01 2.83
C ALA A 68 2.55 -2.74 3.46
N PHE A 69 3.08 -3.75 4.13
CA PHE A 69 4.49 -3.83 4.51
C PHE A 69 4.94 -5.29 4.55
N ASP A 70 6.19 -5.52 4.15
CA ASP A 70 6.86 -6.81 4.25
C ASP A 70 7.26 -7.14 5.70
N THR A 71 7.37 -8.43 6.01
CA THR A 71 7.84 -8.91 7.31
C THR A 71 9.16 -9.67 7.19
N GLU A 72 9.09 -10.99 7.17
CA GLU A 72 10.22 -11.89 6.97
C GLU A 72 9.83 -12.96 5.96
N ASP A 73 10.82 -13.48 5.26
CA ASP A 73 10.63 -14.36 4.11
C ASP A 73 9.73 -13.70 3.05
N ASP A 74 8.89 -14.48 2.40
CA ASP A 74 7.93 -14.03 1.40
C ASP A 74 6.59 -13.61 2.00
N LYS A 75 6.61 -12.99 3.18
CA LYS A 75 5.39 -12.64 3.93
C LYS A 75 5.19 -11.14 4.05
N ALA A 76 3.93 -10.74 4.07
CA ALA A 76 3.54 -9.34 4.17
C ALA A 76 2.18 -9.18 4.85
N PHE A 77 1.97 -8.03 5.47
CA PHE A 77 0.62 -7.56 5.80
C PHE A 77 0.11 -6.66 4.68
N ILE A 78 -1.14 -6.90 4.25
CA ILE A 78 -1.84 -6.08 3.26
C ILE A 78 -3.12 -5.51 3.89
N PHE A 79 -3.52 -4.35 3.41
CA PHE A 79 -4.63 -3.57 3.94
C PHE A 79 -5.52 -3.08 2.79
N SER A 80 -6.81 -3.01 3.07
CA SER A 80 -7.83 -2.34 2.26
C SER A 80 -8.83 -1.73 3.23
N THR A 81 -8.88 -0.40 3.28
CA THR A 81 -9.70 0.38 4.23
C THR A 81 -9.44 -0.05 5.67
N ASN A 82 -10.44 -0.59 6.38
CA ASN A 82 -10.31 -1.06 7.76
C ASN A 82 -10.01 -2.57 7.85
N LEU A 83 -9.80 -3.26 6.73
CA LEU A 83 -9.51 -4.69 6.66
C LEU A 83 -8.03 -4.94 6.38
N CYS A 84 -7.52 -6.04 6.89
CA CYS A 84 -6.16 -6.49 6.65
C CYS A 84 -6.04 -8.01 6.66
N ALA A 85 -4.97 -8.49 6.02
CA ALA A 85 -4.59 -9.89 6.00
C ALA A 85 -3.07 -10.02 6.11
N TYR A 86 -2.62 -11.12 6.71
CA TYR A 86 -1.24 -11.58 6.65
C TYR A 86 -1.13 -12.63 5.57
N ILE A 87 -0.22 -12.45 4.61
CA ILE A 87 -0.10 -13.30 3.43
C ILE A 87 1.31 -13.83 3.27
N ASP A 88 1.44 -14.96 2.58
CA ASP A 88 2.63 -15.38 1.86
C ASP A 88 2.40 -15.03 0.38
N TYR A 89 3.25 -14.17 -0.19
CA TYR A 89 3.09 -13.67 -1.56
C TYR A 89 3.83 -14.51 -2.61
N ALA A 90 4.58 -15.55 -2.21
CA ALA A 90 5.20 -16.57 -3.06
C ALA A 90 5.79 -16.03 -4.40
N PRO A 91 6.85 -15.19 -4.36
CA PRO A 91 7.32 -14.44 -5.51
C PRO A 91 7.72 -15.33 -6.68
N GLY A 92 7.41 -14.89 -7.89
CA GLY A 92 7.69 -15.64 -9.12
C GLY A 92 6.75 -16.83 -9.36
N THR A 93 5.74 -17.01 -8.50
CA THR A 93 4.72 -18.07 -8.64
C THR A 93 3.31 -17.47 -8.50
N VAL A 94 2.29 -18.35 -8.53
CA VAL A 94 0.88 -18.02 -8.25
C VAL A 94 0.35 -18.83 -7.05
N ASN A 95 1.26 -19.26 -6.17
CA ASN A 95 0.96 -20.09 -5.00
C ASN A 95 0.85 -19.26 -3.71
N ASP A 96 0.51 -17.98 -3.83
CA ASP A 96 0.27 -17.09 -2.70
C ASP A 96 -0.85 -17.63 -1.80
N LYS A 97 -0.81 -17.25 -0.53
CA LYS A 97 -1.74 -17.71 0.49
C LYS A 97 -2.07 -16.61 1.48
N ILE A 98 -3.33 -16.55 1.88
CA ILE A 98 -3.72 -15.85 3.11
C ILE A 98 -3.36 -16.74 4.31
N LEU A 99 -2.44 -16.26 5.15
CA LEU A 99 -2.00 -16.94 6.37
C LEU A 99 -2.88 -16.57 7.58
N SER A 100 -3.45 -15.37 7.57
CA SER A 100 -4.38 -14.89 8.61
C SER A 100 -5.26 -13.76 8.08
N GLY A 101 -6.53 -13.73 8.47
CA GLY A 101 -7.53 -12.81 7.93
C GLY A 101 -8.24 -13.37 6.68
N PRO A 102 -9.00 -12.54 5.94
CA PRO A 102 -9.21 -11.10 6.15
C PRO A 102 -9.93 -10.81 7.47
N MET A 103 -9.53 -9.75 8.18
CA MET A 103 -10.21 -9.27 9.40
C MET A 103 -9.99 -7.77 9.59
N THR A 104 -10.65 -7.14 10.55
CA THR A 104 -10.42 -5.71 10.83
C THR A 104 -9.02 -5.46 11.36
N ILE A 105 -8.52 -4.23 11.16
CA ILE A 105 -7.22 -3.81 11.70
C ILE A 105 -7.18 -3.98 13.22
N ALA A 106 -8.25 -3.60 13.94
CA ALA A 106 -8.31 -3.76 15.40
C ALA A 106 -8.36 -5.24 15.85
N SER A 107 -8.93 -6.15 15.05
CA SER A 107 -8.85 -7.59 15.34
C SER A 107 -7.45 -8.14 15.11
N MET A 108 -6.77 -7.72 14.05
CA MET A 108 -5.42 -8.17 13.74
C MET A 108 -4.39 -7.58 14.70
N PHE A 109 -4.53 -6.29 15.04
CA PHE A 109 -3.65 -5.49 15.89
C PHE A 109 -4.49 -4.76 16.96
N PRO A 110 -4.81 -5.43 18.09
CA PRO A 110 -5.64 -4.86 19.15
C PRO A 110 -5.15 -3.51 19.70
N VAL A 111 -3.84 -3.27 19.64
CA VAL A 111 -3.22 -1.99 20.04
C VAL A 111 -3.67 -0.78 19.21
N PHE A 112 -4.30 -0.99 18.06
CA PHE A 112 -4.85 0.10 17.24
C PHE A 112 -6.32 0.42 17.53
N LYS A 113 -7.00 -0.35 18.37
CA LYS A 113 -8.37 -0.06 18.75
C LYS A 113 -8.47 1.33 19.40
N ASP A 114 -9.49 2.10 19.02
CA ASP A 114 -9.73 3.47 19.47
C ASP A 114 -8.60 4.46 19.09
N THR A 115 -7.77 4.11 18.10
CA THR A 115 -6.70 4.97 17.57
C THR A 115 -6.99 5.42 16.13
N VAL A 116 -6.19 6.36 15.63
CA VAL A 116 -6.27 6.81 14.23
C VAL A 116 -6.08 5.69 13.19
N PHE A 117 -5.44 4.58 13.57
CA PHE A 117 -5.14 3.46 12.68
C PHE A 117 -6.25 2.41 12.58
N GLU A 118 -7.24 2.44 13.48
CA GLU A 118 -8.31 1.42 13.55
C GLU A 118 -9.05 1.24 12.23
N ASN A 119 -9.32 2.35 11.54
CA ASN A 119 -10.15 2.39 10.35
C ASN A 119 -9.35 2.62 9.06
N GLY A 120 -8.04 2.44 9.12
CA GLY A 120 -7.17 2.47 7.96
C GLY A 120 -5.79 3.01 8.25
N ILE A 121 -4.85 2.60 7.40
CA ILE A 121 -3.46 3.02 7.42
C ILE A 121 -3.16 3.61 6.05
N ASP A 122 -2.65 4.83 6.02
CA ASP A 122 -2.33 5.48 4.75
C ASP A 122 -1.10 4.87 4.15
N SER A 123 -0.02 4.61 4.91
CA SER A 123 1.20 3.96 4.44
C SER A 123 1.97 3.26 5.56
N ALA A 124 2.87 2.36 5.18
CA ALA A 124 3.78 1.71 6.12
C ALA A 124 5.11 1.37 5.45
N TYR A 125 6.17 1.22 6.27
CA TYR A 125 7.42 0.61 5.81
C TYR A 125 8.08 -0.18 6.94
N ARG A 126 8.85 -1.19 6.55
CA ARG A 126 9.61 -2.04 7.44
C ARG A 126 10.91 -1.36 7.89
N SER A 127 11.11 -1.23 9.20
CA SER A 127 12.37 -0.75 9.77
C SER A 127 13.46 -1.82 9.61
N THR A 128 14.70 -1.41 9.39
CA THR A 128 15.86 -2.33 9.46
C THR A 128 16.18 -2.74 10.91
N ARG A 129 15.59 -2.07 11.91
CA ARG A 129 15.76 -2.41 13.32
C ARG A 129 14.74 -3.44 13.78
N GLY A 130 15.23 -4.61 14.20
CA GLY A 130 14.42 -5.65 14.83
C GLY A 130 13.20 -5.99 13.99
N LYS A 131 12.02 -6.13 14.62
CA LYS A 131 10.73 -6.39 13.98
C LYS A 131 9.81 -5.15 13.91
N GLU A 132 10.41 -3.97 13.89
CA GLU A 132 9.65 -2.71 13.87
C GLU A 132 9.12 -2.33 12.48
N VAL A 133 7.91 -1.80 12.45
CA VAL A 133 7.25 -1.24 11.27
C VAL A 133 6.72 0.14 11.63
N TYR A 134 6.95 1.12 10.75
CA TYR A 134 6.39 2.45 10.86
C TYR A 134 5.09 2.49 10.05
N LEU A 135 4.02 3.05 10.62
CA LEU A 135 2.74 3.24 9.95
C LEU A 135 2.33 4.70 10.02
N PHE A 136 1.64 5.18 8.98
CA PHE A 136 1.25 6.56 8.80
C PHE A 136 -0.24 6.67 8.52
N ARG A 137 -0.90 7.68 9.09
CA ARG A 137 -2.31 7.99 8.84
C ARG A 137 -2.56 9.47 9.12
N GLY A 138 -2.97 10.22 8.09
CA GLY A 138 -2.99 11.68 8.12
C GLY A 138 -1.62 12.23 8.52
N ASN A 139 -1.59 13.23 9.40
CA ASN A 139 -0.34 13.79 9.90
C ASN A 139 0.31 12.97 11.04
N LYS A 140 -0.23 11.78 11.36
CA LYS A 140 0.25 10.93 12.46
C LYS A 140 1.08 9.76 11.94
N TYR A 141 1.99 9.31 12.79
CA TYR A 141 2.66 8.03 12.62
C TYR A 141 2.75 7.26 13.94
N GLY A 142 2.87 5.95 13.82
CA GLY A 142 3.11 5.02 14.91
C GLY A 142 4.17 4.01 14.53
N ARG A 143 4.65 3.27 15.52
CA ARG A 143 5.54 2.13 15.32
C ARG A 143 4.97 0.92 16.01
N ILE A 144 5.04 -0.24 15.37
CA ILE A 144 4.71 -1.52 15.99
C ILE A 144 5.84 -2.50 15.83
N LYS A 145 5.87 -3.52 16.68
CA LYS A 145 6.51 -4.80 16.39
C LYS A 145 5.48 -5.74 15.81
N TYR A 146 5.65 -6.26 14.60
CA TYR A 146 4.60 -7.09 13.97
C TYR A 146 4.52 -8.52 14.51
N ASP A 147 5.57 -9.02 15.17
CA ASP A 147 5.59 -10.33 15.82
C ASP A 147 4.80 -10.32 17.13
N SER A 148 5.07 -9.35 18.00
CA SER A 148 4.33 -9.18 19.25
C SER A 148 3.02 -8.42 19.06
N LYS A 149 2.86 -7.74 17.91
CA LYS A 149 1.73 -6.86 17.58
C LYS A 149 1.55 -5.69 18.56
N GLU A 150 2.66 -5.26 19.16
CA GLU A 150 2.68 -4.21 20.19
C GLU A 150 3.18 -2.88 19.65
N LEU A 151 2.69 -1.76 20.20
CA LEU A 151 3.19 -0.43 19.92
C LEU A 151 4.60 -0.22 20.49
N VAL A 152 5.43 0.52 19.75
CA VAL A 152 6.77 0.97 20.18
C VAL A 152 6.76 2.47 20.42
N GLY A 153 6.50 2.84 21.66
CA GLY A 153 6.26 4.23 22.07
C GLY A 153 4.80 4.63 21.83
N THR A 154 4.56 5.91 21.56
CA THR A 154 3.23 6.47 21.31
C THR A 154 3.04 6.84 19.84
N ILE A 155 1.79 7.05 19.45
CA ILE A 155 1.44 7.67 18.17
C ILE A 155 1.77 9.17 18.26
N ARG A 156 2.50 9.69 17.28
CA ARG A 156 3.03 11.07 17.26
C ARG A 156 2.78 11.73 15.91
N ASP A 157 3.06 13.03 15.80
CA ASP A 157 3.06 13.69 14.50
C ASP A 157 4.24 13.21 13.65
N ILE A 158 4.07 13.15 12.33
CA ILE A 158 5.14 12.75 11.39
C ILE A 158 6.41 13.56 11.65
N THR A 159 6.29 14.87 11.87
CA THR A 159 7.43 15.76 12.10
C THR A 159 8.15 15.55 13.43
N ASP A 160 7.58 14.79 14.37
CA ASP A 160 8.26 14.40 15.62
C ASP A 160 9.18 13.18 15.41
N GLY A 161 8.88 12.36 14.40
CA GLY A 161 9.71 11.23 13.97
C GLY A 161 10.62 11.55 12.79
N PHE A 162 10.23 12.53 11.98
CA PHE A 162 10.93 12.94 10.77
C PHE A 162 10.96 14.47 10.69
N PRO A 163 11.77 15.15 11.55
CA PRO A 163 11.82 16.62 11.58
C PRO A 163 12.19 17.25 10.24
N ILE A 164 12.95 16.52 9.42
CA ILE A 164 13.34 16.93 8.06
C ILE A 164 12.17 17.11 7.10
N LEU A 165 10.99 16.56 7.41
CA LEU A 165 9.78 16.70 6.60
C LEU A 165 8.95 17.95 6.95
N ARG A 166 9.33 18.70 7.98
CA ARG A 166 8.63 19.92 8.39
C ARG A 166 8.63 20.95 7.26
N GLY A 167 7.47 21.54 6.97
CA GLY A 167 7.27 22.49 5.88
C GLY A 167 7.24 21.85 4.49
N THR A 168 7.32 20.52 4.40
CA THR A 168 7.10 19.78 3.15
C THR A 168 5.67 19.27 3.07
N ILE A 169 5.23 18.87 1.88
CA ILE A 169 3.90 18.26 1.68
C ILE A 169 3.69 16.98 2.52
N PHE A 170 4.76 16.32 2.96
CA PHE A 170 4.71 15.04 3.67
C PHE A 170 4.38 15.20 5.16
N GLU A 171 4.46 16.42 5.72
CA GLU A 171 4.13 16.65 7.13
C GLU A 171 2.65 16.33 7.44
N SER A 172 1.78 16.46 6.43
CA SER A 172 0.34 16.22 6.55
C SER A 172 -0.08 14.80 6.12
N GLY A 173 0.87 13.91 5.84
CA GLY A 173 0.61 12.52 5.50
C GLY A 173 1.41 12.00 4.31
N ILE A 174 1.45 10.68 4.19
CA ILE A 174 2.28 9.95 3.24
C ILE A 174 1.42 8.88 2.57
N ASP A 175 1.26 8.98 1.24
CA ASP A 175 0.40 8.10 0.45
C ASP A 175 1.06 6.77 0.11
N ALA A 176 2.40 6.65 0.15
CA ALA A 176 3.16 5.40 0.10
C ALA A 176 4.56 5.57 0.66
N ALA A 177 5.10 4.49 1.22
CA ALA A 177 6.44 4.47 1.81
C ALA A 177 7.08 3.11 1.53
N PHE A 178 8.39 3.09 1.30
CA PHE A 178 9.17 1.85 1.38
C PHE A 178 10.64 2.13 1.70
N ALA A 179 11.24 1.25 2.52
CA ALA A 179 12.67 1.26 2.76
C ALA A 179 13.40 0.65 1.57
N SER A 180 14.46 1.31 1.10
CA SER A 180 15.32 0.80 0.06
C SER A 180 16.13 -0.40 0.55
N HIS A 181 16.57 -1.24 -0.38
CA HIS A 181 17.63 -2.23 -0.12
C HIS A 181 18.97 -1.57 0.25
N LYS A 182 19.18 -0.32 -0.20
CA LYS A 182 20.32 0.47 0.24
C LYS A 182 20.06 0.95 1.66
N GLU A 183 20.95 0.57 2.56
CA GLU A 183 20.84 0.87 3.97
C GLU A 183 20.62 2.37 4.21
N GLY A 184 19.70 2.66 5.13
CA GLY A 184 19.37 4.02 5.54
C GLY A 184 18.73 4.86 4.44
N GLN A 185 18.14 4.28 3.39
CA GLN A 185 17.36 5.04 2.40
C GLN A 185 15.88 4.69 2.48
N LEU A 186 15.03 5.72 2.46
CA LEU A 186 13.58 5.60 2.53
C LEU A 186 12.95 6.52 1.48
N TYR A 187 11.92 6.01 0.81
CA TYR A 187 11.15 6.76 -0.16
C TYR A 187 9.75 7.03 0.40
N PHE A 188 9.32 8.29 0.35
CA PHE A 188 7.95 8.68 0.65
C PHE A 188 7.31 9.27 -0.60
N PHE A 189 6.05 8.90 -0.83
CA PHE A 189 5.25 9.30 -1.98
C PHE A 189 4.01 10.04 -1.51
N LYS A 190 3.66 11.12 -2.22
CA LYS A 190 2.44 11.89 -1.99
C LYS A 190 1.97 12.52 -3.29
N GLY A 191 0.74 12.22 -3.68
CA GLY A 191 0.18 12.58 -4.98
C GLY A 191 1.06 12.06 -6.11
N ASP A 192 1.46 12.96 -6.99
CA ASP A 192 2.35 12.71 -8.13
C ASP A 192 3.83 12.96 -7.82
N THR A 193 4.18 13.17 -6.55
CA THR A 193 5.55 13.48 -6.11
C THR A 193 6.11 12.47 -5.13
N TYR A 194 7.43 12.49 -4.99
CA TYR A 194 8.13 11.69 -3.99
C TYR A 194 9.34 12.43 -3.43
N VAL A 195 9.80 11.97 -2.27
CA VAL A 195 11.07 12.36 -1.65
C VAL A 195 11.87 11.12 -1.28
N ARG A 196 13.19 11.22 -1.42
CA ARG A 196 14.14 10.22 -0.96
C ARG A 196 14.90 10.80 0.22
N ILE A 197 14.91 10.09 1.35
CA ILE A 197 15.59 10.52 2.56
C ILE A 197 16.66 9.51 2.97
N HIS A 198 17.68 10.04 3.65
CA HIS A 198 18.52 9.24 4.52
C HIS A 198 17.88 9.21 5.90
N TYR A 199 17.79 8.02 6.51
CA TYR A 199 17.21 7.86 7.84
C TYR A 199 18.05 6.91 8.69
N ASN A 200 18.12 7.20 9.99
CA ASN A 200 18.82 6.38 10.98
C ASN A 200 17.80 5.73 11.93
N PRO A 201 17.53 4.42 11.81
CA PRO A 201 16.50 3.76 12.61
C PRO A 201 16.73 3.95 14.12
N GLY A 202 15.80 4.62 14.80
CA GLY A 202 15.83 4.78 16.24
C GLY A 202 16.31 6.12 16.77
N THR A 203 16.90 6.95 15.92
CA THR A 203 17.19 8.35 16.20
C THR A 203 16.65 9.20 15.05
N THR A 204 16.56 10.51 15.25
CA THR A 204 16.31 11.49 14.18
C THR A 204 17.59 12.26 13.83
N ASP A 205 18.70 11.94 14.52
CA ASP A 205 19.98 12.60 14.30
C ASP A 205 20.55 12.20 12.95
N HIS A 206 21.08 13.19 12.23
CA HIS A 206 21.68 13.01 10.90
C HIS A 206 20.73 12.45 9.83
N ASP A 207 19.43 12.48 10.05
CA ASP A 207 18.45 12.31 8.97
C ASP A 207 18.53 13.53 8.04
N TYR A 208 18.45 13.30 6.74
CA TYR A 208 18.41 14.39 5.76
C TYR A 208 17.66 13.98 4.50
N ILE A 209 17.06 14.98 3.85
CA ILE A 209 16.50 14.81 2.51
C ILE A 209 17.67 14.69 1.52
N ILE A 210 17.77 13.56 0.81
CA ILE A 210 18.88 13.30 -0.13
C ILE A 210 18.77 14.20 -1.36
N ASP A 211 17.55 14.35 -1.91
CA ASP A 211 17.26 15.20 -3.06
C ASP A 211 15.98 16.00 -2.81
N LYS A 212 15.77 17.10 -3.53
CA LYS A 212 14.50 17.84 -3.48
C LYS A 212 13.30 16.94 -3.79
N VAL A 213 12.14 17.31 -3.23
CA VAL A 213 10.84 16.76 -3.63
C VAL A 213 10.67 16.93 -5.14
N LYS A 214 10.32 15.86 -5.84
CA LYS A 214 10.22 15.84 -7.31
C LYS A 214 9.07 14.96 -7.78
N PRO A 215 8.57 15.16 -9.01
CA PRO A 215 7.57 14.28 -9.60
C PRO A 215 8.06 12.83 -9.66
N ILE A 216 7.16 11.86 -9.44
CA ILE A 216 7.48 10.43 -9.45
C ILE A 216 8.14 10.05 -10.77
N VAL A 217 7.52 10.39 -11.91
CA VAL A 217 8.01 10.02 -13.24
C VAL A 217 9.38 10.61 -13.60
N SER A 218 9.86 11.62 -12.85
CA SER A 218 11.21 12.17 -13.04
C SER A 218 12.31 11.30 -12.43
N GLY A 219 11.99 10.49 -11.43
CA GLY A 219 12.91 9.53 -10.81
C GLY A 219 12.59 8.07 -11.10
N TRP A 220 11.42 7.83 -11.69
CA TRP A 220 10.85 6.53 -12.00
C TRP A 220 10.29 6.59 -13.42
N SER A 221 11.20 6.72 -14.39
CA SER A 221 10.86 6.99 -15.79
C SER A 221 10.05 5.86 -16.42
N SER A 222 10.26 4.62 -15.98
CA SER A 222 9.49 3.47 -16.45
C SER A 222 7.99 3.57 -16.13
N LEU A 223 7.61 4.38 -15.14
CA LEU A 223 6.23 4.60 -14.74
C LEU A 223 5.51 5.70 -15.55
N SER A 224 6.19 6.40 -16.47
CA SER A 224 5.61 7.55 -17.20
C SER A 224 4.41 7.18 -18.07
N GLY A 225 4.37 5.94 -18.59
CA GLY A 225 3.24 5.42 -19.37
C GLY A 225 2.13 4.79 -18.52
N ILE A 226 2.27 4.80 -17.19
CA ILE A 226 1.37 4.11 -16.27
C ILE A 226 0.73 5.10 -15.29
N LEU A 227 1.46 6.12 -14.85
CA LEU A 227 1.00 7.13 -13.92
C LEU A 227 0.58 8.43 -14.63
N PRO A 228 -0.48 9.11 -14.16
CA PRO A 228 -1.41 8.68 -13.12
C PRO A 228 -2.41 7.64 -13.67
N ARG A 229 -2.70 6.61 -12.88
CA ARG A 229 -3.81 5.68 -13.17
C ARG A 229 -5.00 6.05 -12.30
N LYS A 230 -6.22 5.57 -12.58
CA LYS A 230 -7.34 5.63 -11.62
C LYS A 230 -7.62 4.23 -11.11
N ASN A 231 -7.89 4.08 -9.81
CA ASN A 231 -8.32 2.81 -9.23
C ASN A 231 -9.76 2.97 -8.77
N HIS A 232 -10.70 2.45 -9.56
CA HIS A 232 -12.11 2.37 -9.19
C HIS A 232 -12.37 0.94 -8.70
N GLY A 233 -12.85 0.79 -7.46
CA GLY A 233 -13.26 -0.51 -6.92
C GLY A 233 -14.39 -1.12 -7.77
N VAL A 234 -14.55 -2.45 -7.70
CA VAL A 234 -15.43 -3.23 -8.59
C VAL A 234 -16.94 -2.96 -8.39
N ASP A 235 -17.34 -2.26 -7.34
CA ASP A 235 -18.76 -2.14 -6.97
C ASP A 235 -19.52 -1.07 -7.74
N SER A 236 -19.91 -1.43 -8.96
CA SER A 236 -21.21 -1.06 -9.53
C SER A 236 -21.62 -2.18 -10.47
N HIS A 237 -22.47 -3.08 -9.94
CA HIS A 237 -23.30 -3.95 -10.77
C HIS A 237 -24.19 -3.04 -11.62
N ASP A 238 -23.75 -2.72 -12.83
CA ASP A 238 -24.68 -2.42 -13.91
C ASP A 238 -25.28 -3.78 -14.32
N GLU A 239 -26.28 -4.26 -13.57
CA GLU A 239 -27.25 -5.16 -14.20
C GLU A 239 -27.96 -4.32 -15.26
N PRO A 240 -27.92 -4.70 -16.55
CA PRO A 240 -28.89 -4.16 -17.48
C PRO A 240 -30.26 -4.63 -17.01
N ASP A 241 -31.20 -3.71 -16.82
CA ASP A 241 -32.61 -3.96 -16.56
C ASP A 241 -33.15 -5.07 -17.49
N HIS A 242 -33.04 -6.33 -17.08
CA HIS A 242 -33.85 -7.39 -17.62
C HIS A 242 -35.21 -7.27 -16.93
N LYS A 243 -36.06 -6.44 -17.55
CA LYS A 243 -37.52 -6.53 -17.40
C LYS A 243 -37.96 -7.95 -17.74
N HIS A 244 -37.94 -8.84 -16.76
CA HIS A 244 -38.76 -10.04 -16.80
C HIS A 244 -40.16 -9.66 -16.32
N SER A 245 -41.07 -9.45 -17.27
CA SER A 245 -42.49 -9.50 -16.97
C SER A 245 -42.84 -10.91 -16.53
N TYR A 246 -43.25 -11.08 -15.28
CA TYR A 246 -43.96 -12.29 -14.86
C TYR A 246 -45.28 -12.36 -15.64
N PRO A 247 -45.59 -13.46 -16.35
CA PRO A 247 -46.93 -13.66 -16.85
C PRO A 247 -47.86 -14.02 -15.69
N ASP A 248 -48.95 -13.26 -15.56
CA ASP A 248 -50.12 -13.62 -14.79
C ASP A 248 -50.60 -15.02 -15.18
N GLN A 249 -50.58 -15.95 -14.22
CA GLN A 249 -51.43 -17.13 -14.27
C GLN A 249 -52.16 -17.28 -12.94
N HIS A 250 -53.24 -16.53 -12.82
CA HIS A 250 -54.43 -17.00 -12.13
C HIS A 250 -55.04 -18.15 -12.93
N VAL A 251 -55.10 -19.36 -12.36
CA VAL A 251 -56.25 -20.25 -12.52
C VAL A 251 -56.43 -21.05 -11.23
N GLU A 252 -57.63 -20.94 -10.66
CA GLU A 252 -58.20 -21.75 -9.60
C GLU A 252 -58.27 -23.24 -9.97
N LEU A 253 -57.88 -24.12 -9.04
CA LEU A 253 -58.71 -25.16 -8.40
C LEU A 253 -57.84 -26.03 -7.49
#